data_AF-A0A2D4FD80-F1
#
_entry.id   AF-A0A2D4FD80-F1
#
_cell.length_a   1.000
_cell.length_b   1.000
_cell.length_c   1.000
_cell.angle_alpha   90.00
_cell.angle_beta   90.00
_cell.angle_gamma   90.00
#
_symmetry.space_group_name_H-M   'P 1'
#
loop_
_entity.id
_entity.type
_entity.pdbx_description
1 polymer ?
#
loop_
_entity_poly.entity_id
_entity_poly.type
_entity_poly.pdbx_seq_one_letter_code
_entity_poly.pdbx_strand_id
1 'polypeptide(L)'
;PEEFTQLQKYIDYSSKKVQDVLKEFYGDGTLSQHRQGDLIDFEGFKLFLKTYLEAEEISDALCCHLFMSFQTTAGQTTKEPASGFVCVNDVSCYFSLLEGGRPEDKLEFTFKLYDKDGNGLLDNSEVDRIITQM
;
A
#
# COMPACT_ATOMS: atom_id res chain seq x y z
N PRO A 1 -6.65 -11.92 -3.87
CA PRO A 1 -5.48 -12.79 -3.62
C PRO A 1 -4.31 -12.53 -4.57
N GLU A 2 -4.61 -12.19 -5.83
CA GLU A 2 -3.62 -11.89 -6.87
C GLU A 2 -2.76 -10.66 -6.56
N GLU A 3 -3.38 -9.55 -6.15
CA GLU A 3 -2.68 -8.28 -5.87
C GLU A 3 -1.60 -8.43 -4.78
N PHE A 4 -1.90 -9.15 -3.70
CA PHE A 4 -0.93 -9.42 -2.63
C PHE A 4 0.17 -10.36 -3.10
N THR A 5 -0.17 -11.39 -3.88
CA THR A 5 0.82 -12.32 -4.45
C THR A 5 1.75 -11.59 -5.41
N GLN A 6 1.20 -10.69 -6.23
CA GLN A 6 1.94 -9.86 -7.16
C GLN A 6 2.88 -8.90 -6.41
N LEU A 7 2.39 -8.24 -5.36
CA LEU A 7 3.19 -7.40 -4.47
C LEU A 7 4.31 -8.21 -3.79
N GLN A 8 4.02 -9.38 -3.23
CA GLN A 8 5.01 -10.23 -2.60
C GLN A 8 6.09 -10.68 -3.59
N LYS A 9 5.69 -11.00 -4.82
CA LYS A 9 6.62 -11.37 -5.89
C LYS A 9 7.56 -10.20 -6.18
N TYR A 10 7.04 -9.00 -6.36
CA TYR A 10 7.88 -7.81 -6.58
C TYR A 10 8.84 -7.53 -5.42
N ILE A 11 8.40 -7.72 -4.17
CA ILE A 11 9.25 -7.51 -2.99
C ILE A 11 10.36 -8.58 -2.90
N ASP A 12 10.08 -9.81 -3.31
CA ASP A 12 11.08 -10.89 -3.37
C ASP A 12 12.14 -10.63 -4.45
N TYR A 13 11.75 -10.01 -5.57
CA TYR A 13 12.68 -9.59 -6.63
C TYR A 13 13.39 -8.25 -6.34
N SER A 14 12.74 -7.35 -5.60
CA SER A 14 13.29 -6.05 -5.25
C SER A 14 14.39 -6.20 -4.20
N SER A 15 15.53 -5.55 -4.45
CA SER A 15 16.60 -5.47 -3.45
C SER A 15 16.51 -4.20 -2.62
N LYS A 16 15.54 -3.32 -2.92
CA LYS A 16 15.36 -2.05 -2.22
C LYS A 16 14.55 -2.20 -0.94
N LYS A 17 14.99 -1.46 0.07
CA LYS A 17 14.27 -1.34 1.35
C LYS A 17 13.36 -0.13 1.34
N VAL A 18 12.23 -0.23 2.03
CA VAL A 18 11.28 0.87 2.24
C VAL A 18 12.00 2.09 2.80
N GLN A 19 12.95 1.88 3.72
CA GLN A 19 13.74 2.91 4.36
C GLN A 19 14.64 3.65 3.35
N ASP A 20 15.13 2.97 2.32
CA ASP A 20 15.99 3.56 1.29
C ASP A 20 15.17 4.45 0.35
N VAL A 21 14.01 3.96 -0.08
CA VAL A 21 13.07 4.72 -0.91
C VAL A 21 12.49 5.91 -0.15
N LEU A 22 12.18 5.74 1.15
CA LEU A 22 11.73 6.85 1.99
C LEU A 22 12.77 7.95 2.10
N LYS A 23 14.07 7.64 2.14
CA LYS A 23 15.10 8.70 2.13
C LYS A 23 14.99 9.59 0.90
N GLU A 24 14.59 9.06 -0.25
CA GLU A 24 14.33 9.88 -1.44
C GLU A 24 13.16 10.85 -1.26
N PHE A 25 12.20 10.54 -0.37
CA PHE A 25 11.12 11.45 0.03
C PHE A 25 11.55 12.52 1.04
N TYR A 26 12.62 12.31 1.81
CA TYR A 26 13.15 13.28 2.76
C TYR A 26 14.31 14.12 2.19
N GLY A 27 14.91 13.67 1.08
CA GLY A 27 16.03 14.34 0.42
C GLY A 27 15.61 15.31 -0.69
N ASP A 28 16.57 15.69 -1.53
CA ASP A 28 16.37 16.48 -2.77
C ASP A 28 15.96 15.56 -3.95
N GLY A 29 15.13 14.55 -3.66
CA GLY A 29 14.70 13.56 -4.65
C GLY A 29 13.53 14.06 -5.49
N THR A 30 13.32 13.45 -6.65
CA THR A 30 12.16 13.69 -7.54
C THR A 30 10.82 13.44 -6.82
N LEU A 31 10.83 12.63 -5.76
CA LEU A 31 9.67 12.22 -4.98
C LEU A 31 9.22 13.28 -3.95
N SER A 32 10.11 14.20 -3.58
CA SER A 32 9.84 15.27 -2.60
C SER A 32 8.80 16.27 -3.09
N GLN A 33 8.52 16.29 -4.39
CA GLN A 33 7.54 17.17 -5.05
C GLN A 33 6.09 16.77 -4.71
N HIS A 34 5.87 15.48 -4.45
CA HIS A 34 4.56 14.86 -4.20
C HIS A 34 4.30 14.60 -2.70
N ARG A 35 5.10 15.24 -1.85
CA ARG A 35 5.06 15.06 -0.41
C ARG A 35 4.83 16.38 0.29
N GLN A 36 3.80 16.44 1.12
CA GLN A 36 3.48 17.58 1.99
C GLN A 36 3.76 17.22 3.45
N GLY A 37 4.98 17.47 3.92
CA GLY A 37 5.37 17.12 5.29
C GLY A 37 5.40 15.61 5.48
N ASP A 38 4.55 15.04 6.32
CA ASP A 38 4.42 13.58 6.52
C ASP A 38 3.33 12.93 5.65
N LEU A 39 2.75 13.69 4.72
CA LEU A 39 1.68 13.23 3.84
C LEU A 39 2.18 13.08 2.40
N ILE A 40 1.74 12.01 1.72
CA ILE A 40 1.99 11.73 0.31
C ILE A 40 0.67 11.70 -0.46
N ASP A 41 0.65 12.31 -1.65
CA ASP A 41 -0.47 12.19 -2.59
C ASP A 41 -0.42 10.88 -3.40
N PHE A 42 -1.49 10.58 -4.13
CA PHE A 42 -1.60 9.33 -4.89
C PHE A 42 -0.46 9.13 -5.90
N GLU A 43 0.01 10.21 -6.52
CA GLU A 43 1.06 10.16 -7.53
C GLU A 43 2.43 9.91 -6.89
N GLY A 44 2.70 10.57 -5.76
CA GLY A 44 3.83 10.26 -4.90
C GLY A 44 3.82 8.81 -4.41
N PHE A 45 2.66 8.28 -4.01
CA PHE A 45 2.53 6.89 -3.59
C PHE A 45 2.78 5.91 -4.73
N LYS A 46 2.27 6.20 -5.93
CA LYS A 46 2.50 5.38 -7.13
C LYS A 46 4.00 5.34 -7.48
N LEU A 47 4.67 6.49 -7.44
CA LEU A 47 6.11 6.59 -7.66
C LEU A 47 6.91 5.88 -6.56
N PHE A 48 6.50 5.99 -5.29
CA PHE A 48 7.07 5.22 -4.18
C PHE A 48 7.02 3.73 -4.49
N LEU A 49 5.84 3.20 -4.86
CA LEU A 49 5.66 1.78 -5.18
C LEU A 49 6.55 1.35 -6.35
N LYS A 50 6.55 2.12 -7.44
CA LYS A 50 7.39 1.84 -8.61
C LYS A 50 8.88 1.77 -8.25
N THR A 51 9.34 2.73 -7.45
CA THR A 51 10.74 2.82 -7.02
C THR A 51 11.09 1.69 -6.05
N TYR A 52 10.20 1.38 -5.11
CA TYR A 52 10.38 0.34 -4.11
C TYR A 52 10.32 -1.07 -4.69
N LEU A 53 9.42 -1.31 -5.62
CA LEU A 53 9.26 -2.61 -6.27
C LEU A 53 10.19 -2.79 -7.48
N GLU A 54 11.00 -1.78 -7.78
CA GLU A 54 11.88 -1.72 -8.96
C GLU A 54 11.13 -2.11 -10.25
N ALA A 55 9.87 -1.70 -10.35
CA ALA A 55 8.95 -2.08 -11.42
C ALA A 55 8.65 -0.85 -12.30
N GLU A 56 8.85 -0.98 -13.61
CA GLU A 56 8.51 0.07 -14.59
C GLU A 56 7.01 0.43 -14.54
N GLU A 57 6.16 -0.59 -14.39
CA GLU A 57 4.71 -0.43 -14.34
C GLU A 57 4.10 -1.26 -13.21
N ILE A 58 3.34 -0.57 -12.37
CA ILE A 58 2.48 -1.17 -11.35
C ILE A 58 1.05 -0.88 -11.77
N SER A 59 0.18 -1.89 -11.67
CA SER A 59 -1.25 -1.77 -11.95
C SER A 59 -1.87 -0.64 -11.13
N ASP A 60 -2.59 0.26 -11.79
CA ASP A 60 -3.33 1.34 -11.11
C ASP A 60 -4.35 0.80 -10.09
N ALA A 61 -4.88 -0.40 -10.33
CA ALA A 61 -5.73 -1.12 -9.37
C ALA A 61 -5.03 -1.38 -8.04
N LEU A 62 -3.79 -1.89 -8.07
CA LEU A 62 -2.99 -2.19 -6.88
C LEU A 62 -2.67 -0.92 -6.09
N CYS A 63 -2.18 0.10 -6.80
CA CYS A 63 -1.87 1.39 -6.18
C CYS A 63 -3.10 2.02 -5.55
N CYS A 64 -4.23 2.05 -6.26
CA CYS A 64 -5.48 2.61 -5.77
C CYS A 64 -5.96 1.86 -4.52
N HIS A 65 -5.91 0.53 -4.54
CA HIS A 65 -6.41 -0.28 -3.43
C HIS A 65 -5.53 -0.14 -2.17
N LEU A 66 -4.20 -0.19 -2.34
CA LEU A 66 -3.26 0.07 -1.25
C LEU A 66 -3.42 1.49 -0.70
N PHE A 67 -3.48 2.49 -1.59
CA PHE A 67 -3.64 3.89 -1.18
C PHE A 67 -4.93 4.11 -0.39
N MET A 68 -6.06 3.58 -0.86
CA MET A 68 -7.32 3.61 -0.14
C MET A 68 -7.23 2.91 1.23
N SER A 69 -6.47 1.82 1.33
CA SER A 69 -6.26 1.12 2.60
C SER A 69 -5.49 1.97 3.62
N PHE A 70 -4.53 2.79 3.17
CA PHE A 70 -3.83 3.76 4.03
C PHE A 70 -4.65 4.99 4.37
N GLN A 71 -5.69 5.30 3.60
CA GLN A 71 -6.63 6.38 3.89
C GLN A 71 -7.62 5.97 4.99
N THR A 72 -7.14 5.74 6.22
CA THR A 72 -8.04 5.40 7.33
C THR A 72 -8.59 6.66 8.02
N THR A 73 -9.92 6.75 7.98
CA THR A 73 -10.80 7.48 8.91
C THR A 73 -10.88 9.01 8.77
N ALA A 74 -11.60 9.45 7.73
CA ALA A 74 -12.50 10.60 7.83
C ALA A 74 -13.69 10.48 6.85
N GLY A 75 -14.52 9.45 6.99
CA GLY A 75 -15.93 9.48 6.56
C GLY A 75 -16.28 9.91 5.12
N GLN A 76 -15.35 9.84 4.15
CA GLN A 76 -15.63 10.24 2.77
C GLN A 76 -15.60 9.02 1.84
N THR A 77 -16.81 8.51 1.56
CA THR A 77 -17.11 7.63 0.42
C THR A 77 -16.98 8.41 -0.90
N THR A 78 -15.79 8.93 -1.21
CA THR A 78 -15.49 9.52 -2.52
C THR A 78 -14.77 8.48 -3.35
N LYS A 79 -15.40 8.05 -4.44
CA LYS A 79 -14.95 6.99 -5.37
C LYS A 79 -13.72 7.39 -6.19
N GLU A 80 -12.94 8.37 -5.73
CA GLU A 80 -11.81 8.94 -6.47
C GLU A 80 -10.55 8.98 -5.60
N PRO A 81 -9.50 8.21 -5.94
CA PRO A 81 -8.23 8.16 -5.18
C PRO A 81 -7.43 9.46 -5.28
N ALA A 82 -7.80 10.39 -6.16
CA ALA A 82 -7.01 11.58 -6.50
C ALA A 82 -7.11 12.74 -5.48
N SER A 83 -8.04 12.69 -4.52
CA SER A 83 -8.32 13.85 -3.64
C SER A 83 -7.82 13.73 -2.22
N GLY A 84 -7.11 12.66 -1.86
CA GLY A 84 -6.65 12.48 -0.48
C GLY A 84 -5.16 12.24 -0.37
N PHE A 85 -4.70 12.19 0.87
CA PHE A 85 -3.30 12.00 1.23
C PHE A 85 -3.17 10.84 2.20
N VAL A 86 -2.01 10.20 2.20
CA VAL A 86 -1.67 9.11 3.13
C VAL A 86 -0.42 9.47 3.92
N CYS A 87 -0.37 9.06 5.18
CA CYS A 87 0.80 9.27 6.02
C CYS A 87 1.96 8.38 5.56
N VAL A 88 3.12 8.98 5.31
CA VAL A 88 4.34 8.24 4.96
C VAL A 88 4.77 7.29 6.07
N ASN A 89 4.45 7.62 7.32
CA ASN A 89 4.73 6.78 8.48
C ASN A 89 3.92 5.47 8.43
N ASP A 90 2.63 5.52 8.11
CA ASP A 90 1.78 4.33 7.94
C ASP A 90 2.26 3.47 6.78
N VAL A 91 2.57 4.10 5.64
CA VAL A 91 3.15 3.41 4.48
C VAL A 91 4.47 2.74 4.86
N SER A 92 5.36 3.46 5.54
CA SER A 92 6.65 2.94 5.98
C SER A 92 6.52 1.74 6.91
N CYS A 93 5.56 1.79 7.82
CA CYS A 93 5.28 0.75 8.79
C CYS A 93 4.81 -0.52 8.06
N TYR A 94 3.88 -0.36 7.12
CA TYR A 94 3.36 -1.48 6.33
C TYR A 94 4.43 -2.20 5.51
N PHE A 95 5.22 -1.44 4.74
CA PHE A 95 6.25 -2.06 3.92
C PHE A 95 7.37 -2.66 4.76
N SER A 96 7.67 -2.08 5.93
CA SER A 96 8.58 -2.72 6.90
C SER A 96 8.04 -4.07 7.40
N LEU A 97 6.72 -4.17 7.61
CA LEU A 97 6.05 -5.43 7.96
C LEU A 97 6.07 -6.43 6.79
N LEU A 98 6.01 -5.98 5.55
CA LEU A 98 6.17 -6.85 4.38
C LEU A 98 7.59 -7.41 4.24
N GLU A 99 8.62 -6.58 4.41
CA GLU A 99 10.04 -6.97 4.27
C GLU A 99 10.51 -7.95 5.35
N GLY A 100 10.01 -7.82 6.59
CA GLY A 100 10.53 -8.59 7.73
C GLY A 100 9.51 -8.96 8.81
N GLY A 101 8.23 -8.66 8.62
CA GLY A 101 7.17 -8.99 9.57
C GLY A 101 6.92 -10.49 9.65
N ARG A 102 6.47 -10.93 10.82
CA ARG A 102 6.06 -12.31 11.05
C ARG A 102 4.89 -12.66 10.11
N PRO A 103 4.71 -13.93 9.75
CA PRO A 103 3.55 -14.36 8.98
C PRO A 103 2.22 -13.95 9.64
N GLU A 104 2.20 -13.78 10.96
CA GLU A 104 1.04 -13.33 11.75
C GLU A 104 0.65 -11.87 11.43
N ASP A 105 1.59 -10.93 11.45
CA ASP A 105 1.31 -9.53 11.10
C ASP A 105 0.95 -9.36 9.61
N LYS A 106 1.59 -10.15 8.74
CA LYS A 106 1.26 -10.18 7.31
C LYS A 106 -0.18 -10.65 7.10
N LEU A 107 -0.63 -11.62 7.88
CA LEU A 107 -1.99 -12.13 7.82
C LEU A 107 -3.00 -11.08 8.33
N GLU A 108 -2.74 -10.43 9.45
CA GLU A 108 -3.63 -9.37 9.98
C GLU A 108 -3.79 -8.22 8.99
N PHE A 109 -2.70 -7.79 8.35
CA PHE A 109 -2.79 -6.76 7.32
C PHE A 109 -3.50 -7.25 6.06
N THR A 110 -3.22 -8.48 5.62
CA THR A 110 -3.94 -9.09 4.49
C THR A 110 -5.43 -9.10 4.78
N PHE A 111 -5.83 -9.47 5.99
CA PHE A 111 -7.20 -9.39 6.46
C PHE A 111 -7.74 -7.96 6.32
N LYS A 112 -7.07 -6.94 6.89
CA LYS A 112 -7.44 -5.52 6.72
C LYS A 112 -7.54 -5.05 5.26
N LEU A 113 -6.74 -5.60 4.35
CA LEU A 113 -6.78 -5.24 2.92
C LEU A 113 -8.04 -5.80 2.23
N TYR A 114 -8.50 -6.98 2.64
CA TYR A 114 -9.74 -7.57 2.12
C TYR A 114 -10.99 -7.14 2.88
N ASP A 115 -10.78 -6.54 4.05
CA ASP A 115 -11.76 -5.95 4.94
C ASP A 115 -12.26 -4.62 4.35
N LYS A 116 -13.25 -4.73 3.48
CA LYS A 116 -13.88 -3.64 2.74
C LYS A 116 -14.60 -2.66 3.66
N ASP A 117 -15.05 -3.12 4.82
CA ASP A 117 -15.74 -2.30 5.82
C ASP A 117 -14.81 -1.80 6.95
N GLY A 118 -13.53 -2.19 6.96
CA GLY A 118 -12.54 -1.74 7.96
C GLY A 118 -12.84 -2.17 9.40
N ASN A 119 -13.73 -3.15 9.61
CA ASN A 119 -14.07 -3.73 10.91
C ASN A 119 -12.97 -4.67 11.46
N GLY A 120 -11.98 -5.04 10.64
CA GLY A 120 -10.89 -5.95 11.00
C GLY A 120 -11.31 -7.42 11.12
N LEU A 121 -12.47 -7.77 10.57
CA LEU A 121 -13.06 -9.11 10.53
C LEU A 121 -13.63 -9.38 9.14
N LEU A 122 -13.00 -10.30 8.40
CA LEU A 122 -13.54 -10.74 7.12
C LEU A 122 -14.87 -11.45 7.29
N ASP A 123 -15.95 -10.79 6.85
CA ASP A 123 -17.29 -11.35 6.84
C ASP A 123 -17.43 -12.46 5.79
N ASN A 124 -18.49 -13.27 5.90
CA ASN A 124 -18.74 -14.38 4.96
C ASN A 124 -18.77 -13.93 3.48
N SER A 125 -19.15 -12.68 3.22
CA SER A 125 -19.14 -12.10 1.85
C SER A 125 -17.75 -11.70 1.36
N GLU A 126 -16.82 -11.39 2.28
CA GLU A 126 -15.45 -10.98 1.95
C GLU A 126 -14.55 -12.20 1.80
N VAL A 127 -14.73 -13.22 2.65
CA VAL A 127 -14.08 -14.53 2.49
C VAL A 127 -14.52 -15.24 1.21
N ASP A 128 -15.81 -15.19 0.84
CA ASP A 128 -16.30 -15.80 -0.41
C ASP A 128 -15.63 -15.15 -1.63
N ARG A 129 -15.38 -13.85 -1.58
CA ARG A 129 -14.70 -13.09 -2.63
C ARG A 129 -13.20 -13.37 -2.69
N ILE A 130 -12.57 -13.72 -1.57
CA ILE A 130 -11.19 -14.23 -1.53
C ILE A 130 -11.14 -15.63 -2.17
N ILE A 131 -12.12 -16.48 -1.88
CA ILE A 131 -12.18 -17.87 -2.37
C ILE A 131 -12.51 -17.92 -3.86
N THR A 132 -13.34 -17.00 -4.38
CA THR A 132 -13.76 -16.98 -5.80
C THR A 132 -12.70 -16.44 -6.77
N GLN A 133 -11.60 -15.85 -6.29
CA GLN A 133 -10.45 -15.41 -7.10
C GLN A 133 -9.42 -16.55 -7.37
N MET A 134 -9.85 -17.80 -7.39
CA MET A 134 -9.06 -18.94 -7.89
C MET A 134 -9.49 -19.36 -9.30
#